data_AF-V5GT73-F1
#
_entry.id   AF-V5GT73-F1
#
_cell.length_a   1.000
_cell.length_b   1.000
_cell.length_c   1.000
_cell.angle_alpha   90.00
_cell.angle_beta   90.00
_cell.angle_gamma   90.00
#
_symmetry.space_group_name_H-M   'P 1'
#
loop_
_entity.id
_entity.type
_entity.pdbx_description
1 polymer ?
#
loop_
_entity_poly.entity_id
_entity_poly.type
_entity_poly.pdbx_seq_one_letter_code
_entity_poly.pdbx_strand_id
1 'polypeptide(L)'
;MREMHELLRREEEDLCGHRGLLPDTEQQTFQMALPASVYEQYCRMRRPLTMYTQAPDRIQTADGHLSRANIDTVVNTYNIVTKFLSAFLDHSLKDIDYTVKDRTLFEKLLDIEFSDVVDRGFFYNDNGHSFDAVIYHG
;
A
#
# COMPACT_ATOMS: atom_id res chain seq x y z
N MET A 1 -2.42 -25.84 9.71
CA MET A 1 -2.08 -25.69 11.15
C MET A 1 -0.60 -25.96 11.42
N ARG A 2 -0.04 -27.12 11.04
CA ARG A 2 1.39 -27.42 11.25
C ARG A 2 2.33 -26.48 10.49
N GLU A 3 2.08 -26.21 9.21
CA GLU A 3 2.88 -25.30 8.40
C GLU A 3 2.88 -23.86 8.94
N MET A 4 1.71 -23.34 9.31
CA MET A 4 1.59 -22.02 9.95
C MET A 4 2.37 -21.95 11.28
N HIS A 5 2.37 -23.02 12.08
CA HIS A 5 3.16 -23.08 13.31
C HIS A 5 4.67 -23.09 13.02
N GLU A 6 5.11 -23.81 11.99
CA GLU A 6 6.51 -23.81 11.55
C GLU A 6 6.95 -22.43 11.02
N LEU A 7 6.08 -21.71 10.32
CA LEU A 7 6.35 -20.33 9.87
C LEU A 7 6.45 -19.35 11.04
N LEU A 8 5.53 -19.40 12.00
CA LEU A 8 5.58 -18.55 13.20
C LEU A 8 6.84 -18.81 14.03
N ARG A 9 7.24 -20.08 14.17
CA ARG A 9 8.47 -20.44 14.87
C ARG A 9 9.72 -19.92 14.14
N ARG A 10 9.72 -19.94 12.80
CA ARG A 10 10.80 -19.33 12.01
C ARG A 10 10.85 -17.81 12.19
N GLU A 11 9.70 -17.15 12.33
CA GLU A 11 9.64 -15.72 12.61
C GLU A 11 10.17 -15.40 14.02
N GLU A 12 9.88 -16.25 15.01
CA GLU A 12 10.43 -16.13 16.37
C GLU A 12 11.95 -16.34 16.42
N GLU A 13 12.48 -17.28 15.63
CA GLU A 13 13.91 -17.62 15.55
C GLU A 13 14.69 -16.71 14.55
N ASP A 14 14.06 -15.66 14.01
CA ASP A 14 14.61 -14.74 12.99
C ASP A 14 15.17 -15.46 11.74
N LEU A 15 14.52 -16.56 11.36
CA LEU A 15 14.82 -17.38 10.18
C LEU A 15 13.93 -17.04 8.98
N CYS A 16 13.36 -15.84 8.97
CA CYS A 16 12.59 -15.29 7.86
C CYS A 16 13.24 -14.02 7.33
N GLY A 17 13.03 -13.72 6.04
CA GLY A 17 13.50 -12.44 5.51
C GLY A 17 12.86 -11.27 6.24
N HIS A 18 13.67 -10.28 6.64
CA HIS A 18 13.16 -9.06 7.24
C HIS A 18 12.18 -8.37 6.28
N ARG A 19 11.04 -7.96 6.83
CA ARG A 19 10.03 -7.22 6.08
C ARG A 19 10.46 -5.77 6.00
N GLY A 20 10.32 -5.13 4.85
CA GLY A 20 10.64 -3.72 4.68
C GLY A 20 11.09 -3.40 3.26
N LEU A 21 11.39 -2.13 3.02
CA LEU A 21 11.90 -1.66 1.72
C LEU A 21 13.44 -1.61 1.68
N LEU A 22 14.10 -1.77 2.82
CA LEU A 22 15.54 -1.74 2.97
C LEU A 22 16.05 -3.10 3.49
N PRO A 23 17.13 -3.65 2.90
CA PRO A 23 17.74 -4.88 3.39
C PRO A 23 18.36 -4.65 4.77
N ASP A 24 18.36 -5.69 5.61
CA ASP A 24 18.99 -5.68 6.93
C ASP A 24 18.52 -4.56 7.88
N THR A 25 17.26 -4.15 7.75
CA THR A 25 16.62 -3.18 8.66
C THR A 25 15.31 -3.72 9.22
N GLU A 26 14.95 -3.29 10.43
CA GLU A 26 13.64 -3.56 11.04
C GLU A 26 12.59 -2.48 10.70
N GLN A 27 12.96 -1.47 9.92
CA GLN A 27 12.11 -0.35 9.55
C GLN A 27 10.99 -0.80 8.59
N GLN A 28 9.74 -0.71 9.06
CA GLN A 28 8.57 -1.16 8.29
C GLN A 28 7.60 -0.03 7.92
N THR A 29 7.74 1.14 8.53
CA THR A 29 6.86 2.29 8.33
C THR A 29 7.58 3.37 7.54
N PHE A 30 6.88 4.05 6.64
CA PHE A 30 7.49 5.05 5.77
C PHE A 30 6.47 6.13 5.46
N GLN A 31 6.93 7.38 5.37
CA GLN A 31 6.15 8.44 4.77
C GLN A 31 6.43 8.45 3.26
N MET A 32 5.40 8.55 2.43
CA MET A 32 5.56 8.43 0.99
C MET A 32 5.20 9.72 0.25
N ALA A 33 6.03 10.08 -0.73
CA ALA A 33 5.76 11.10 -1.72
C ALA A 33 5.90 10.44 -3.10
N LEU A 34 4.77 10.22 -3.79
CA LEU A 34 4.71 9.42 -5.02
C LEU A 34 4.38 10.28 -6.24
N PRO A 35 4.86 9.91 -7.44
CA PRO A 35 4.45 10.58 -8.68
C PRO A 35 2.94 10.48 -8.90
N ALA A 36 2.36 11.51 -9.52
CA ALA A 36 0.93 11.54 -9.83
C ALA A 36 0.48 10.34 -10.69
N SER A 37 1.37 9.83 -11.56
CA SER A 37 1.11 8.66 -12.41
C SER A 37 0.76 7.40 -11.61
N VAL A 38 1.39 7.19 -10.43
CA VAL A 38 1.07 6.06 -9.53
C VAL A 38 -0.37 6.17 -9.04
N TYR A 39 -0.74 7.36 -8.58
CA TYR A 39 -2.09 7.63 -8.08
C TYR A 39 -3.13 7.49 -9.18
N GLU A 40 -2.87 8.02 -10.37
CA GLU A 40 -3.76 7.90 -11.52
C GLU A 40 -3.99 6.44 -11.95
N GLN A 41 -2.93 5.63 -11.99
CA GLN A 41 -3.03 4.19 -12.29
C GLN A 41 -3.85 3.46 -11.22
N TYR A 42 -3.59 3.74 -9.95
CA TYR A 42 -4.36 3.18 -8.84
C TYR A 42 -5.86 3.54 -8.93
N CYS A 43 -6.18 4.81 -9.17
CA CYS A 43 -7.56 5.28 -9.36
C CYS A 43 -8.23 4.59 -10.55
N ARG A 44 -7.51 4.42 -11.66
CA ARG A 44 -8.01 3.70 -12.84
C ARG A 44 -8.35 2.24 -12.52
N MET A 45 -7.46 1.55 -11.81
CA MET A 45 -7.68 0.15 -11.42
C MET A 45 -8.83 -0.01 -10.44
N ARG A 46 -9.03 0.94 -9.52
CA ARG A 46 -10.12 0.92 -8.55
C ARG A 46 -11.47 1.38 -9.08
N ARG A 47 -11.52 2.00 -10.25
CA ARG A 47 -12.75 2.53 -10.86
C ARG A 47 -13.93 1.54 -10.85
N PRO A 48 -13.77 0.23 -11.13
CA PRO A 48 -14.88 -0.73 -11.06
C PRO A 48 -15.57 -0.77 -9.68
N LEU A 49 -14.81 -0.58 -8.59
CA LEU A 49 -15.35 -0.53 -7.23
C LEU A 49 -16.12 0.76 -6.96
N THR A 50 -15.63 1.90 -7.47
CA THR A 50 -16.31 3.20 -7.31
C THR A 50 -17.61 3.26 -8.11
N MET A 51 -17.62 2.71 -9.32
CA MET A 51 -18.84 2.63 -10.13
C MET A 51 -19.86 1.67 -9.51
N TYR A 52 -19.39 0.62 -8.83
CA TYR A 52 -20.24 -0.26 -8.04
C TYR A 52 -20.90 0.44 -6.85
N THR A 53 -20.18 1.26 -6.09
CA THR A 53 -20.75 1.96 -4.91
C THR A 53 -21.72 3.08 -5.28
N GLN A 54 -21.62 3.64 -6.49
CA GLN A 54 -22.43 4.76 -6.98
C GLN A 54 -23.59 4.35 -7.90
N ALA A 55 -23.75 3.06 -8.19
CA ALA A 55 -24.84 2.59 -9.05
C ALA A 55 -26.21 2.84 -8.38
N PRO A 56 -27.16 3.53 -9.05
CA PRO A 56 -28.50 3.76 -8.52
C PRO A 56 -29.31 2.46 -8.39
N ASP A 57 -28.85 1.41 -9.08
CA ASP A 57 -29.43 0.07 -9.10
C ASP A 57 -28.94 -0.76 -7.91
N ARG A 58 -29.06 -0.22 -6.69
CA ARG A 58 -29.23 -1.07 -5.51
C ARG A 58 -30.57 -1.78 -5.66
N ILE A 59 -30.60 -2.79 -6.52
CA ILE A 59 -31.45 -3.95 -6.31
C ILE A 59 -30.93 -4.56 -5.00
N GLN A 60 -31.40 -3.99 -3.89
CA GLN A 60 -31.72 -4.77 -2.71
C GLN A 60 -32.68 -5.84 -3.23
N THR A 61 -32.14 -6.95 -3.75
CA THR A 61 -32.86 -8.20 -3.61
C THR A 61 -33.08 -8.31 -2.11
N ALA A 62 -34.32 -8.57 -1.71
CA ALA A 62 -34.78 -8.53 -0.32
C ALA A 62 -33.95 -9.42 0.64
N ASP A 63 -33.01 -10.22 0.11
CA ASP A 63 -32.22 -11.23 0.81
C ASP A 63 -30.73 -10.87 1.01
N GLY A 64 -30.28 -9.64 0.74
CA GLY A 64 -28.93 -9.19 1.12
C GLY A 64 -27.76 -9.92 0.41
N HIS A 65 -28.05 -10.73 -0.61
CA HIS A 65 -27.05 -11.50 -1.34
C HIS A 65 -26.42 -10.64 -2.45
N LEU A 66 -25.16 -10.25 -2.27
CA LEU A 66 -24.32 -9.74 -3.36
C LEU A 66 -24.36 -10.73 -4.52
N SER A 67 -24.72 -10.27 -5.72
CA SER A 67 -24.69 -11.15 -6.91
C SER A 67 -23.27 -11.71 -7.08
N ARG A 68 -23.14 -12.98 -7.44
CA ARG A 68 -21.85 -13.66 -7.64
C ARG A 68 -20.95 -12.89 -8.63
N ALA A 69 -21.53 -12.31 -9.68
CA ALA A 69 -20.81 -11.47 -10.65
C ALA A 69 -20.22 -10.18 -10.03
N ASN A 70 -20.88 -9.63 -8.99
CA ASN A 70 -20.38 -8.47 -8.25
C ASN A 70 -19.21 -8.87 -7.34
N ILE A 71 -19.29 -10.03 -6.68
CA ILE A 71 -18.18 -10.56 -5.85
C ILE A 71 -16.94 -10.80 -6.71
N ASP A 72 -17.10 -11.45 -7.87
CA ASP A 72 -15.99 -11.73 -8.78
C ASP A 72 -15.31 -10.43 -9.26
N THR A 73 -16.08 -9.39 -9.55
CA THR A 73 -15.57 -8.06 -9.92
C THR A 73 -14.76 -7.42 -8.79
N VAL A 74 -15.28 -7.49 -7.56
CA VAL A 74 -14.59 -6.95 -6.38
C VAL A 74 -13.27 -7.69 -6.14
N VAL A 75 -13.31 -9.01 -6.07
CA VAL A 75 -12.13 -9.87 -5.85
C VAL A 75 -11.09 -9.65 -6.95
N ASN A 76 -11.50 -9.60 -8.21
CA ASN A 76 -10.59 -9.35 -9.32
C ASN A 76 -9.95 -7.96 -9.24
N THR A 77 -10.72 -6.94 -8.85
CA THR A 77 -10.17 -5.58 -8.69
C THR A 77 -9.13 -5.53 -7.59
N TYR A 78 -9.39 -6.17 -6.44
CA TYR A 78 -8.39 -6.29 -5.37
C TYR A 78 -7.12 -6.99 -5.85
N ASN A 79 -7.26 -8.13 -6.55
CA ASN A 79 -6.12 -8.85 -7.10
C ASN A 79 -5.27 -8.01 -8.05
N ILE A 80 -5.91 -7.20 -8.90
CA ILE A 80 -5.21 -6.29 -9.83
C ILE A 80 -4.44 -5.22 -9.04
N VAL A 81 -5.09 -4.58 -8.07
CA VAL A 81 -4.46 -3.54 -7.23
C VAL A 81 -3.30 -4.12 -6.42
N THR A 82 -3.47 -5.29 -5.80
CA THR A 82 -2.41 -5.96 -5.06
C THR A 82 -1.23 -6.28 -5.96
N LYS A 83 -1.46 -6.88 -7.14
CA LYS A 83 -0.38 -7.16 -8.10
C LYS A 83 0.37 -5.91 -8.54
N PHE A 84 -0.35 -4.82 -8.78
CA PHE A 84 0.27 -3.54 -9.13
C PHE A 84 1.14 -2.99 -8.00
N LEU A 85 0.61 -2.94 -6.77
CA LEU A 85 1.36 -2.43 -5.62
C LEU A 85 2.56 -3.31 -5.30
N SER A 86 2.43 -4.63 -5.34
CA SER A 86 3.55 -5.56 -5.19
C SER A 86 4.60 -5.32 -6.27
N ALA A 87 4.19 -5.23 -7.54
CA ALA A 87 5.10 -4.97 -8.65
C ALA A 87 5.83 -3.63 -8.50
N PHE A 88 5.15 -2.59 -8.00
CA PHE A 88 5.74 -1.29 -7.70
C PHE A 88 6.78 -1.38 -6.59
N LEU A 89 6.47 -2.05 -5.47
CA LEU A 89 7.39 -2.27 -4.35
C LEU A 89 8.59 -3.15 -4.75
N ASP A 90 8.41 -4.08 -5.67
CA ASP A 90 9.47 -4.95 -6.19
C ASP A 90 10.36 -4.28 -7.26
N HIS A 91 10.19 -2.98 -7.51
CA HIS A 91 10.89 -2.24 -8.59
C HIS A 91 10.73 -2.89 -9.98
N SER A 92 9.61 -3.58 -10.21
CA SER A 92 9.39 -4.37 -11.44
C SER A 92 8.61 -3.63 -12.53
N LEU A 93 8.21 -2.39 -12.27
CA LEU A 93 7.56 -1.50 -13.23
C LEU A 93 8.61 -0.64 -13.94
N LYS A 94 8.58 -0.61 -15.28
CA LYS A 94 9.62 0.08 -16.08
C LYS A 94 9.55 1.60 -15.99
N ASP A 95 8.34 2.15 -15.94
CA ASP A 95 8.10 3.59 -16.11
C ASP A 95 7.90 4.32 -14.77
N ILE A 96 7.86 3.59 -13.66
CA ILE A 96 7.54 4.12 -12.34
C ILE A 96 8.45 3.42 -11.33
N ASP A 97 9.16 4.22 -10.55
CA ASP A 97 10.13 3.74 -9.58
C ASP A 97 10.09 4.60 -8.29
N TYR A 98 10.75 4.15 -7.23
CA TYR A 98 10.95 4.92 -6.01
C TYR A 98 12.37 4.77 -5.43
N THR A 99 12.70 5.62 -4.46
CA THR A 99 13.89 5.47 -3.61
C THR A 99 13.52 5.61 -2.14
N VAL A 100 14.26 4.91 -1.27
CA VAL A 100 14.16 5.08 0.18
C VAL A 100 15.25 6.05 0.63
N LYS A 101 14.92 7.04 1.46
CA LYS A 101 15.89 8.00 2.00
C LYS A 101 15.43 8.63 3.31
N ASP A 102 16.32 9.36 3.96
CA ASP A 102 15.97 10.19 5.11
C ASP A 102 15.51 11.59 4.68
N ARG A 103 14.56 12.16 5.43
CA ARG A 103 14.29 13.60 5.37
C ARG A 103 15.49 14.38 5.92
N THR A 104 15.84 15.47 5.26
CA THR A 104 16.83 16.43 5.78
C THR A 104 16.32 17.10 7.04
N LEU A 105 17.22 17.70 7.84
CA LEU A 105 16.85 18.45 9.04
C LEU A 105 15.82 19.54 8.74
N PHE A 106 15.94 20.22 7.60
CA PHE A 106 15.03 21.29 7.21
C PHE A 106 13.67 20.75 6.75
N GLU A 107 13.62 19.64 6.01
CA GLU A 107 12.35 18.96 5.66
C GLU A 107 11.60 18.53 6.92
N LYS A 108 12.32 18.01 7.92
CA LYS A 108 11.73 17.65 9.23
C LYS A 108 11.25 18.86 10.01
N LEU A 109 12.04 19.95 10.03
CA LEU A 109 11.72 21.16 10.80
C LEU A 109 10.52 21.91 10.22
N LEU A 110 10.40 21.95 8.90
CA LEU A 110 9.36 22.69 8.19
C LEU A 110 8.14 21.84 7.83
N ASP A 111 8.24 20.52 8.01
CA ASP A 111 7.24 19.52 7.61
C ASP A 111 6.85 19.64 6.12
N ILE A 112 7.87 19.71 5.27
CA ILE A 112 7.72 19.79 3.80
C ILE A 112 8.73 18.87 3.12
N GLU A 113 8.38 18.36 1.95
CA GLU A 113 9.28 17.62 1.07
C GLU A 113 9.92 18.56 0.04
N PHE A 114 11.26 18.57 -0.07
CA PHE A 114 11.96 19.37 -1.09
C PHE A 114 12.14 18.62 -2.42
N SER A 115 11.78 17.35 -2.45
CA SER A 115 12.11 16.47 -3.56
C SER A 115 11.01 16.49 -4.60
N ASP A 116 11.38 16.76 -5.83
CA ASP A 116 10.42 16.73 -6.94
C ASP A 116 10.08 15.28 -7.31
N VAL A 117 8.78 14.96 -7.28
CA VAL A 117 8.24 13.61 -7.50
C VAL A 117 7.85 13.36 -8.96
N VAL A 118 8.34 14.16 -9.90
CA VAL A 118 7.99 14.03 -11.33
C VAL A 118 8.48 12.70 -11.91
N ASP A 119 9.76 12.36 -11.68
CA ASP A 119 10.39 11.19 -12.32
C ASP A 119 10.38 9.93 -11.43
N ARG A 120 10.35 10.10 -10.11
CA ARG A 120 10.51 9.00 -9.14
C ARG A 120 9.86 9.33 -7.80
N GLY A 121 9.31 8.32 -7.13
CA GLY A 121 8.79 8.45 -5.76
C GLY A 121 9.85 8.38 -4.67
N PHE A 122 9.48 8.81 -3.47
CA PHE A 122 10.30 8.76 -2.28
C PHE A 122 9.54 8.11 -1.13
N PHE A 123 10.19 7.14 -0.49
CA PHE A 123 9.81 6.63 0.82
C PHE A 123 10.79 7.18 1.84
N TYR A 124 10.28 7.96 2.78
CA TYR A 124 11.04 8.58 3.85
C TYR A 124 10.99 7.71 5.10
N ASN A 125 12.16 7.41 5.68
CA ASN A 125 12.23 6.76 6.97
C ASN A 125 11.58 7.66 8.04
N ASP A 126 10.66 7.08 8.81
CA ASP A 126 9.93 7.78 9.86
C ASP A 126 10.41 7.43 11.28
N ASN A 127 11.35 6.48 11.41
CA ASN A 127 11.88 5.97 12.67
C ASN A 127 10.80 5.53 13.67
N GLY A 128 9.66 5.03 13.18
CA GLY A 128 8.54 4.55 14.00
C GLY A 128 7.54 5.62 14.43
N HIS A 129 7.71 6.88 14.00
CA HIS A 129 6.89 8.01 14.44
C HIS A 129 5.62 8.26 13.61
N SER A 130 5.34 7.45 12.57
CA SER A 130 4.17 7.65 11.71
C SER A 130 2.82 7.62 12.45
N PHE A 131 2.77 7.01 13.63
CA PHE A 131 1.54 6.86 14.41
C PHE A 131 1.48 7.76 15.66
N ASP A 132 2.48 8.61 15.89
CA ASP A 132 2.58 9.46 17.09
C ASP A 132 1.48 10.52 17.17
N ALA A 133 0.98 10.97 16.02
CA ALA A 133 -0.04 12.00 15.91
C ALA A 133 -1.46 11.45 15.67
N VAL A 134 -1.65 10.12 15.76
CA VAL A 134 -2.95 9.49 15.48
C VAL A 134 -3.78 9.40 16.76
N ILE A 135 -5.01 9.93 16.73
CA ILE A 135 -6.00 9.73 17.79
C ILE A 135 -6.80 8.47 17.44
N TYR A 136 -6.69 7.44 18.27
CA TYR A 136 -7.52 6.25 18.14
C TYR A 136 -8.94 6.55 18.64
N HIS A 137 -9.92 6.39 17.76
CA HIS A 137 -11.33 6.36 18.14
C HIS A 137 -11.75 4.88 18.26
N GLY A 138 -12.10 4.48 19.49
CA GLY A 138 -12.67 3.17 19.80
C GLY A 138 -14.19 3.13 19.65
#